data_AF-A0A354WEB1-F1
#
_entry.id   AF-A0A354WEB1-F1
#
_cell.length_a   1.000
_cell.length_b   1.000
_cell.length_c   1.000
_cell.angle_alpha   90.00
_cell.angle_beta   90.00
_cell.angle_gamma   90.00
#
_symmetry.space_group_name_H-M   'P 1'
#
loop_
_entity.id
_entity.type
_entity.pdbx_description
1 polymer ?
#
loop_
_entity_poly.entity_id
_entity_poly.type
_entity_poly.pdbx_seq_one_letter_code
_entity_poly.pdbx_strand_id
1 'polypeptide(L)'
;MMKLDSAPSQSSSGYVGKGVILLTILAGTMAFTNPQREEYINYASDQLSSEIKKSICKESQVPEFLKGFSSALVNTCNTLVVNQRHLIKDTVDKSTTRQNAILFSVYTTEIAGYKYQTLGGFGNFLTFPTKEPN
;
A
#
# COMPACT_ATOMS: atom_id res chain seq x y z
N MET A 1 65.29 16.49 -16.74
CA MET A 1 64.53 15.70 -17.73
C MET A 1 63.93 14.50 -17.00
N MET A 2 62.66 14.57 -16.60
CA MET A 2 61.92 13.44 -16.02
C MET A 2 60.78 13.11 -16.98
N LYS A 3 60.79 11.89 -17.52
CA LYS A 3 59.68 11.33 -18.30
C LYS A 3 58.53 11.04 -17.34
N LEU A 4 57.36 11.62 -17.59
CA LEU A 4 56.12 11.13 -16.99
C LEU A 4 55.68 9.92 -17.81
N ASP A 5 55.85 8.73 -17.25
CA ASP A 5 55.22 7.52 -17.77
C ASP A 5 53.73 7.58 -17.37
N SER A 6 52.86 7.69 -18.38
CA SER A 6 51.42 7.60 -18.24
C SER A 6 51.01 6.17 -17.84
N ALA A 7 50.33 6.03 -16.70
CA ALA A 7 49.74 4.77 -16.27
C ALA A 7 48.64 4.29 -17.26
N PRO A 8 48.56 3.00 -17.59
CA PRO A 8 47.52 2.48 -18.47
C PRO A 8 46.15 2.53 -17.76
N SER A 9 45.19 3.20 -18.40
CA SER A 9 43.77 3.16 -18.04
C SER A 9 43.26 1.71 -18.16
N GLN A 10 43.09 1.03 -17.02
CA GLN A 10 42.47 -0.29 -16.99
C GLN A 10 40.99 -0.16 -17.34
N SER A 11 40.64 -0.66 -18.53
CA SER A 11 39.28 -0.69 -19.05
C SER A 11 38.36 -1.55 -18.17
N SER A 12 37.68 -0.91 -17.23
CA SER A 12 36.54 -1.47 -16.46
C SER A 12 35.24 -1.52 -17.29
N SER A 13 35.33 -1.26 -18.61
CA SER A 13 34.17 -1.05 -19.49
C SER A 13 33.22 -2.24 -19.59
N GLY A 14 33.70 -3.48 -19.42
CA GLY A 14 32.88 -4.68 -19.57
C GLY A 14 31.90 -4.92 -18.40
N TYR A 15 32.35 -4.71 -17.16
CA TYR A 15 31.51 -4.90 -15.97
C TYR A 15 30.61 -3.70 -15.72
N VAL A 16 31.10 -2.49 -15.97
CA VAL A 16 30.29 -1.27 -15.90
C VAL A 16 29.17 -1.34 -16.95
N GLY A 17 29.46 -1.77 -18.18
CA GLY A 17 28.45 -1.94 -19.22
C GLY A 17 27.36 -2.97 -18.87
N LYS A 18 27.75 -4.16 -18.37
CA LYS A 18 26.79 -5.19 -17.93
C LYS A 18 25.97 -4.76 -16.71
N GLY A 19 26.61 -4.08 -15.75
CA GLY A 19 25.95 -3.55 -14.56
C GLY A 19 24.89 -2.50 -14.90
N VAL A 20 25.20 -1.58 -15.81
CA VAL A 20 24.25 -0.56 -16.27
C VAL A 20 23.03 -1.20 -16.95
N ILE A 21 23.23 -2.21 -17.80
CA ILE A 21 22.12 -2.93 -18.47
C ILE A 21 21.21 -3.61 -17.44
N LEU A 22 21.78 -4.27 -16.43
CA LEU A 22 20.97 -4.94 -15.40
C LEU A 22 20.16 -3.91 -14.58
N LEU A 23 20.79 -2.80 -14.20
CA LEU A 23 20.13 -1.75 -13.41
C LEU A 23 19.01 -1.04 -14.20
N THR A 24 19.20 -0.80 -15.49
CA THR A 24 18.14 -0.18 -16.32
C THR A 24 16.94 -1.10 -16.49
N ILE A 25 17.16 -2.41 -16.68
CA ILE A 25 16.07 -3.40 -16.72
C ILE A 25 15.33 -3.40 -15.38
N LEU A 26 16.05 -3.47 -14.26
CA LEU A 26 15.44 -3.48 -12.92
C LEU A 26 14.66 -2.19 -12.62
N ALA A 27 15.22 -1.03 -12.93
CA ALA A 27 14.54 0.25 -12.75
C ALA A 27 13.29 0.35 -13.63
N GLY A 28 13.37 -0.14 -14.88
CA GLY A 28 12.24 -0.20 -15.80
C GLY A 28 11.11 -1.09 -15.30
N THR A 29 11.42 -2.29 -14.78
CA THR A 29 10.40 -3.19 -14.21
C THR A 29 9.76 -2.60 -12.97
N MET A 30 10.54 -2.00 -12.07
CA MET A 30 10.02 -1.30 -10.90
C MET A 30 9.09 -0.16 -11.29
N ALA A 31 9.49 0.69 -12.23
CA ALA A 31 8.67 1.79 -12.71
C ALA A 31 7.36 1.32 -13.35
N PHE A 32 7.39 0.23 -14.11
CA PHE A 32 6.22 -0.33 -14.78
C PHE A 32 5.26 -1.06 -13.83
N THR A 33 5.81 -1.75 -12.82
CA THR A 33 5.03 -2.51 -11.83
C THR A 33 4.67 -1.68 -10.59
N ASN A 34 5.07 -0.41 -10.54
CA ASN A 34 4.70 0.50 -9.46
C ASN A 34 3.17 0.72 -9.50
N PRO A 35 2.42 0.27 -8.49
CA PRO A 35 0.97 0.22 -8.57
C PRO A 35 0.37 1.63 -8.66
N GLN A 36 -0.72 1.73 -9.41
CA GLN A 36 -1.43 2.99 -9.57
C GLN A 36 -2.22 3.36 -8.30
N ARG A 37 -2.61 4.64 -8.19
CA ARG A 37 -3.39 5.13 -7.04
C ARG A 37 -4.69 4.33 -6.88
N GLU A 38 -5.41 4.09 -7.96
CA GLU A 38 -6.68 3.37 -7.94
C GLU A 38 -6.56 1.94 -7.36
N GLU A 39 -5.47 1.23 -7.65
CA GLU A 39 -5.17 -0.08 -7.07
C GLU A 39 -4.96 0.02 -5.55
N TYR A 40 -4.24 1.05 -5.09
CA TYR A 40 -4.05 1.30 -3.66
C TYR A 40 -5.39 1.60 -2.97
N ILE A 41 -6.23 2.44 -3.58
CA ILE A 41 -7.54 2.80 -3.01
C ILE A 41 -8.42 1.56 -2.87
N ASN A 42 -8.40 0.65 -3.84
CA ASN A 42 -9.10 -0.64 -3.73
C ASN A 42 -8.55 -1.49 -2.58
N TYR A 43 -7.23 -1.69 -2.53
CA TYR A 43 -6.56 -2.44 -1.46
C TYR A 43 -6.87 -1.86 -0.07
N ALA A 44 -6.71 -0.55 0.12
CA ALA A 44 -6.91 0.11 1.41
C ALA A 44 -8.39 0.08 1.83
N SER A 45 -9.32 0.18 0.87
CA SER A 45 -10.76 0.02 1.14
C SER A 45 -11.12 -1.39 1.57
N ASP A 46 -10.49 -2.41 0.99
CA ASP A 46 -10.64 -3.80 1.42
C ASP A 46 -10.14 -4.01 2.86
N GLN A 47 -8.95 -3.51 3.16
CA GLN A 47 -8.38 -3.60 4.50
C GLN A 47 -9.28 -2.89 5.52
N LEU A 48 -9.71 -1.66 5.24
CA LEU A 48 -10.58 -0.90 6.14
C LEU A 48 -11.95 -1.59 6.33
N SER A 49 -12.55 -2.10 5.26
CA SER A 49 -13.81 -2.86 5.35
C SER A 49 -13.66 -4.11 6.21
N SER A 50 -12.52 -4.80 6.09
CA SER A 50 -12.19 -5.98 6.89
C SER A 50 -12.06 -5.62 8.37
N GLU A 51 -11.35 -4.54 8.70
CA GLU A 51 -11.19 -4.08 10.07
C GLU A 51 -12.51 -3.60 10.70
N ILE A 52 -13.36 -2.92 9.92
CA ILE A 52 -14.72 -2.56 10.37
C ILE A 52 -15.51 -3.83 10.69
N LYS A 53 -15.58 -4.80 9.77
CA LYS A 53 -16.31 -6.06 10.01
C LYS A 53 -15.80 -6.78 11.25
N LYS A 54 -14.47 -6.90 11.39
CA LYS A 54 -13.85 -7.54 12.55
C LYS A 54 -14.12 -6.79 13.85
N SER A 55 -14.30 -5.47 13.84
CA SER A 55 -14.53 -4.71 15.07
C SER A 55 -16.00 -4.70 15.49
N ILE A 56 -16.92 -4.45 14.55
CA ILE A 56 -18.33 -4.18 14.87
C ILE A 56 -19.29 -5.31 14.47
N CYS A 57 -18.99 -6.13 13.46
CA CYS A 57 -19.87 -7.20 13.01
C CYS A 57 -19.59 -8.52 13.73
N LYS A 58 -19.66 -8.51 15.07
CA LYS A 58 -19.41 -9.68 15.93
C LYS A 58 -20.66 -10.04 16.73
N GLU A 59 -20.85 -11.32 17.02
CA GLU A 59 -21.94 -11.78 17.88
C GLU A 59 -21.87 -11.17 19.29
N SER A 60 -20.67 -10.89 19.80
CA SER A 60 -20.48 -10.22 21.09
C SER A 60 -21.01 -8.78 21.12
N GLN A 61 -21.23 -8.16 19.96
CA GLN A 61 -21.85 -6.83 19.84
C GLN A 61 -23.39 -6.92 19.73
N VAL A 62 -23.96 -8.13 19.67
CA VAL A 62 -25.41 -8.32 19.57
C VAL A 62 -26.04 -8.24 20.96
N PRO A 63 -27.08 -7.41 21.16
CA PRO A 63 -27.80 -7.33 22.43
C PRO A 63 -28.36 -8.69 22.87
N GLU A 64 -28.39 -8.93 24.18
CA GLU A 64 -28.78 -10.23 24.74
C GLU A 64 -30.19 -10.68 24.33
N PHE A 65 -31.14 -9.75 24.27
CA PHE A 65 -32.52 -10.02 23.83
C PHE A 65 -32.63 -10.45 22.35
N LEU A 66 -31.58 -10.23 21.55
CA LEU A 66 -31.50 -10.60 20.13
C LEU A 66 -30.56 -11.78 19.85
N LYS A 67 -30.03 -12.46 20.88
CA LYS A 67 -29.09 -13.59 20.70
C LYS A 67 -29.62 -14.66 19.74
N GLY A 68 -30.92 -14.94 19.75
CA GLY A 68 -31.56 -15.90 18.83
C GLY A 68 -31.51 -15.51 17.34
N PHE A 69 -31.23 -14.24 17.04
CA PHE A 69 -31.08 -13.70 15.68
C PHE A 69 -29.64 -13.28 15.36
N SER A 70 -28.68 -13.54 16.25
CA SER A 70 -27.29 -13.05 16.18
C SER A 70 -26.64 -13.28 14.82
N SER A 71 -26.74 -14.49 14.24
CA SER A 71 -26.17 -14.77 12.93
C SER A 71 -26.80 -13.95 11.79
N ALA A 72 -28.10 -13.68 11.83
CA ALA A 72 -28.79 -12.85 10.83
C ALA A 72 -28.37 -11.38 10.94
N LEU A 73 -28.22 -10.86 12.16
CA LEU A 73 -27.72 -9.52 12.42
C LEU A 73 -26.26 -9.36 11.98
N VAL A 74 -25.40 -10.32 12.29
CA VAL A 74 -23.99 -10.33 11.85
C VAL A 74 -23.90 -10.37 10.33
N ASN A 75 -24.70 -11.22 9.66
CA ASN A 75 -24.72 -11.28 8.20
C ASN A 75 -25.22 -9.97 7.57
N THR A 76 -26.25 -9.34 8.17
CA THR A 76 -26.76 -8.03 7.74
C THR A 76 -25.70 -6.94 7.89
N CYS A 77 -24.99 -6.92 9.02
CA CYS A 77 -23.86 -6.00 9.24
C CYS A 77 -22.77 -6.20 8.18
N ASN A 78 -22.35 -7.44 7.94
CA ASN A 78 -21.36 -7.78 6.91
C ASN A 78 -21.80 -7.31 5.51
N THR A 79 -23.06 -7.54 5.16
CA THR A 79 -23.65 -7.14 3.88
C THR A 79 -23.70 -5.62 3.75
N LEU A 80 -24.08 -4.92 4.81
CA LEU A 80 -24.11 -3.46 4.83
C LEU A 80 -22.71 -2.87 4.60
N VAL A 81 -21.67 -3.39 5.28
CA VAL A 81 -20.28 -2.93 5.08
C VAL A 81 -19.83 -3.15 3.63
N VAL A 82 -20.18 -4.28 3.01
CA VAL A 82 -19.86 -4.55 1.60
C VAL A 82 -20.62 -3.61 0.66
N ASN A 83 -21.91 -3.39 0.89
CA ASN A 83 -22.72 -2.52 0.05
C ASN A 83 -22.28 -1.05 0.14
N GLN A 84 -21.80 -0.64 1.32
CA GLN A 84 -21.25 0.70 1.57
C GLN A 84 -19.80 0.85 1.10
N ARG A 85 -19.22 -0.15 0.41
CA ARG A 85 -17.84 -0.11 -0.07
C ARG A 85 -17.52 1.14 -0.89
N HIS A 86 -18.47 1.66 -1.66
CA HIS A 86 -18.28 2.90 -2.41
C HIS A 86 -17.96 4.10 -1.49
N LEU A 87 -18.66 4.24 -0.36
CA LEU A 87 -18.37 5.31 0.60
C LEU A 87 -17.02 5.11 1.29
N ILE A 88 -16.67 3.86 1.60
CA ILE A 88 -15.34 3.51 2.15
C ILE A 88 -14.26 3.93 1.16
N LYS A 89 -14.44 3.59 -0.13
CA LYS A 89 -13.53 3.93 -1.21
C LYS A 89 -13.35 5.44 -1.38
N ASP A 90 -14.44 6.18 -1.42
CA ASP A 90 -14.43 7.65 -1.52
C ASP A 90 -13.74 8.30 -0.30
N THR A 91 -14.00 7.77 0.90
CA THR A 91 -13.35 8.23 2.14
C THR A 91 -11.85 7.99 2.11
N VAL A 92 -11.44 6.77 1.76
CA VAL A 92 -10.01 6.41 1.61
C VAL A 92 -9.37 7.30 0.56
N ASP A 93 -10.02 7.52 -0.58
CA ASP A 93 -9.49 8.37 -1.66
C ASP A 93 -9.22 9.79 -1.20
N LYS A 94 -10.23 10.44 -0.61
CA LYS A 94 -10.12 11.81 -0.09
C LYS A 94 -9.11 11.94 1.04
N SER A 95 -8.90 10.86 1.78
CA SER A 95 -7.99 10.82 2.94
C SER A 95 -6.59 10.32 2.60
N THR A 96 -6.30 10.03 1.32
CA THR A 96 -5.03 9.47 0.88
C THR A 96 -4.22 10.50 0.10
N THR A 97 -2.98 10.73 0.54
CA THR A 97 -1.94 11.42 -0.25
C THR A 97 -0.95 10.41 -0.81
N ARG A 98 -0.62 10.53 -2.11
CA ARG A 98 0.39 9.69 -2.79
C ARG A 98 1.64 10.48 -3.11
N GLN A 99 2.80 9.91 -2.79
CA GLN A 99 4.11 10.37 -3.22
C GLN A 99 4.72 9.31 -4.14
N ASN A 100 4.91 9.63 -5.42
CA ASN A 100 5.47 8.71 -6.40
C ASN A 100 6.99 8.93 -6.53
N ALA A 101 7.79 7.93 -6.17
CA ALA A 101 9.25 7.94 -6.23
C ALA A 101 9.80 7.19 -7.47
N ILE A 102 8.98 7.04 -8.52
CA ILE A 102 9.26 6.30 -9.76
C ILE A 102 9.33 4.79 -9.54
N LEU A 103 10.28 4.32 -8.73
CA LEU A 103 10.50 2.90 -8.45
C LEU A 103 9.46 2.30 -7.48
N PHE A 104 8.91 3.16 -6.63
CA PHE A 104 7.87 2.82 -5.66
C PHE A 104 7.00 4.05 -5.39
N SER A 105 5.90 3.84 -4.68
CA SER A 105 5.02 4.91 -4.20
C SER A 105 4.86 4.80 -2.69
N VAL A 106 4.78 5.94 -2.01
CA VAL A 106 4.39 6.01 -0.60
C VAL A 106 2.99 6.60 -0.53
N TYR A 107 2.08 5.91 0.13
CA TYR A 107 0.72 6.36 0.39
C TYR A 107 0.59 6.69 1.87
N THR A 108 -0.03 7.82 2.16
CA THR A 108 -0.34 8.23 3.54
C THR A 108 -1.84 8.43 3.63
N THR A 109 -2.49 7.67 4.51
CA THR A 109 -3.94 7.63 4.66
C THR A 109 -4.31 8.00 6.08
N GLU A 110 -5.12 9.05 6.25
CA GLU A 110 -5.50 9.59 7.55
C GLU A 110 -7.01 9.48 7.77
N ILE A 111 -7.46 8.55 8.61
CA ILE A 111 -8.88 8.26 8.81
C ILE A 111 -9.17 8.23 10.31
N ALA A 112 -10.16 9.02 10.75
CA ALA A 112 -10.61 9.07 12.15
C ALA A 112 -9.47 9.26 13.17
N GLY A 113 -8.47 10.09 12.83
CA GLY A 113 -7.31 10.36 13.69
C GLY A 113 -6.20 9.31 13.62
N TYR A 114 -6.42 8.17 12.98
CA TYR A 114 -5.39 7.17 12.69
C TYR A 114 -4.61 7.55 11.43
N LYS A 115 -3.29 7.32 11.46
CA LYS A 115 -2.41 7.54 10.30
C LYS A 115 -1.76 6.23 9.87
N TYR A 116 -1.98 5.86 8.62
CA TYR A 116 -1.39 4.70 7.98
C TYR A 116 -0.42 5.14 6.90
N GLN A 117 0.73 4.49 6.84
CA GLN A 117 1.69 4.65 5.76
C GLN A 117 1.82 3.33 5.01
N THR A 118 1.64 3.36 3.70
CA THR A 118 1.74 2.18 2.85
C THR A 118 2.83 2.37 1.80
N LEU A 119 3.74 1.41 1.68
CA LEU A 119 4.67 1.30 0.58
C LEU A 119 4.03 0.47 -0.54
N GLY A 120 3.98 1.04 -1.75
CA GLY A 120 3.55 0.37 -2.96
C GLY A 120 4.72 0.15 -3.91
N GLY A 121 4.93 -1.06 -4.39
CA GLY A 121 6.01 -1.39 -5.34
C GLY A 121 5.93 -2.85 -5.75
N PHE A 122 6.42 -3.17 -6.96
CA PHE A 122 6.35 -4.52 -7.52
C PHE A 122 4.92 -5.11 -7.50
N GLY A 123 3.90 -4.29 -7.76
CA GLY A 123 2.48 -4.71 -7.71
C GLY A 123 1.96 -5.09 -6.32
N ASN A 124 2.69 -4.77 -5.25
CA ASN A 124 2.33 -5.14 -3.88
C ASN A 124 2.22 -3.90 -2.98
N PHE A 125 1.52 -4.07 -1.86
CA PHE A 125 1.32 -3.04 -0.84
C PHE A 125 1.70 -3.56 0.56
N LEU A 126 2.47 -2.77 1.29
CA LEU A 126 2.86 -3.03 2.69
C LEU A 126 2.46 -1.85 3.55
N THR A 127 1.49 -2.05 4.45
CA THR A 127 0.91 -1.00 5.28
C THR A 127 1.44 -1.06 6.71
N PHE A 128 1.81 0.09 7.25
CA PHE A 128 2.32 0.27 8.60
C PHE A 128 1.43 1.28 9.33
N PRO A 129 0.92 0.96 10.54
CA PRO A 129 0.34 1.97 11.40
C PRO A 129 1.47 2.88 11.91
N THR A 130 1.26 4.20 11.83
CA THR A 130 2.30 5.18 12.21
C THR A 130 1.90 6.08 13.38
N LYS A 131 0.60 6.17 13.69
CA LYS A 131 0.10 6.86 14.88
C LYS A 131 -1.29 6.35 15.25
N GLU A 132 -1.47 5.96 16.52
CA GLU A 132 -2.78 5.70 17.12
C GLU A 132 -3.36 7.04 17.62
N PRO A 133 -4.70 7.24 17.57
CA PRO A 133 -5.32 8.44 18.09
C PRO A 133 -5.05 8.55 19.59
N ASN A 134 -4.71 9.77 20.01
CA ASN A 134 -4.58 10.12 21.43
C ASN A 134 -5.96 10.20 22.09
#